data_AF-A0A809R529-F1
#
_entry.id   AF-A0A809R529-F1
#
_cell.length_a   1.000
_cell.length_b   1.000
_cell.length_c   1.000
_cell.angle_alpha   90.00
_cell.angle_beta   90.00
_cell.angle_gamma   90.00
#
_symmetry.space_group_name_H-M   'P 1'
#
loop_
_entity.id
_entity.type
_entity.pdbx_description
1 polymer ?
#
loop_
_entity_poly.entity_id
_entity_poly.type
_entity_poly.pdbx_seq_one_letter_code
_entity_poly.pdbx_strand_id
1 'polypeptide(L)'
;MAFDPLNLKQASSAFEQSLNRVIDERVAPLVDRSIHQVSNELSEVIRQAGEQVDRNIALLSDEIHSQRSMTKDDIRELIDYSTAQIGAAIDQRILAIKHETSTLINEKVDLLKCELEDAAVNSRKTMYANVAISIGAAVLMALVGLAYKKISMGELNLLNVFRVTLLSCATFTFVLSMLKFIQRWRSMKRVKKGMATVAIGYLGILRPNGATGLLVLSVCLMAGWAWLYLGKIWF
;
A
#
# COMPACT_ATOMS: atom_id res chain seq x y z
N MET A 1 -95.20 86.13 28.09
CA MET A 1 -94.37 85.11 28.76
C MET A 1 -92.91 85.49 28.55
N ALA A 2 -92.30 86.16 29.52
CA ALA A 2 -90.89 86.55 29.47
C ALA A 2 -90.08 85.46 30.20
N PHE A 3 -89.19 84.78 29.49
CA PHE A 3 -88.23 83.85 30.07
C PHE A 3 -87.13 84.66 30.75
N ASP A 4 -86.94 84.46 32.06
CA ASP A 4 -85.96 85.18 32.86
C ASP A 4 -84.60 84.43 32.84
N PRO A 5 -83.57 84.97 32.16
CA PRO A 5 -82.29 84.28 31.95
C PRO A 5 -81.41 84.18 33.21
N LEU A 6 -81.71 84.92 34.28
CA LEU A 6 -80.95 84.84 35.54
C LEU A 6 -81.18 83.52 36.29
N ASN A 7 -82.40 82.97 36.23
CA ASN A 7 -82.75 81.75 36.95
C ASN A 7 -82.07 80.50 36.36
N LEU A 8 -81.86 80.51 35.04
CA LEU A 8 -81.14 79.45 34.31
C LEU A 8 -79.65 79.42 34.63
N LYS A 9 -78.99 80.58 34.76
CA LYS A 9 -77.57 80.66 35.12
C LYS A 9 -77.31 80.18 36.55
N GLN A 10 -78.18 80.54 37.48
CA GLN A 10 -78.06 80.15 38.88
C GLN A 10 -78.35 78.65 39.09
N ALA A 11 -79.35 78.11 38.38
CA ALA A 11 -79.60 76.67 38.35
C ALA A 11 -78.44 75.89 37.70
N SER A 12 -77.84 76.43 36.64
CA SER A 12 -76.66 75.83 35.99
C SER A 12 -75.44 75.81 36.90
N SER A 13 -75.14 76.91 37.61
CA SER A 13 -73.98 76.95 38.51
C SER A 13 -74.18 76.07 39.75
N ALA A 14 -75.41 75.99 40.27
CA ALA A 14 -75.74 75.08 41.38
C ALA A 14 -75.65 73.61 40.95
N PHE A 15 -76.07 73.31 39.72
CA PHE A 15 -75.92 71.98 39.13
C PHE A 15 -74.44 71.63 38.94
N GLU A 16 -73.63 72.51 38.35
CA GLU A 16 -72.17 72.31 38.19
C GLU A 16 -71.45 72.11 39.51
N GLN A 17 -71.81 72.88 40.56
CA GLN A 17 -71.23 72.69 41.89
C GLN A 17 -71.64 71.35 42.52
N SER A 18 -72.91 70.94 42.37
CA SER A 18 -73.36 69.63 42.84
C SER A 18 -72.69 68.49 42.06
N LEU A 19 -72.47 68.67 40.76
CA LEU A 19 -71.81 67.71 39.89
C LEU A 19 -70.32 67.57 40.25
N ASN A 20 -69.60 68.68 40.38
CA ASN A 20 -68.20 68.68 40.82
C ASN A 20 -68.05 68.07 42.21
N ARG A 21 -68.97 68.37 43.12
CA ARG A 21 -68.94 67.80 44.47
C ARG A 21 -69.19 66.28 44.46
N VAL A 22 -70.13 65.79 43.66
CA VAL A 22 -70.34 64.35 43.49
C VAL A 22 -69.14 63.67 42.83
N ILE A 23 -68.50 64.34 41.86
CA ILE A 23 -67.29 63.83 41.21
C ILE A 23 -66.14 63.73 42.22
N ASP A 24 -65.87 64.77 43.00
CA ASP A 24 -64.77 64.76 43.98
C ASP A 24 -65.06 63.86 45.20
N GLU A 25 -66.27 63.89 45.77
CA GLU A 25 -66.57 63.14 47.00
C GLU A 25 -66.87 61.65 46.73
N ARG A 26 -67.35 61.29 45.54
CA ARG A 26 -67.78 59.92 45.24
C ARG A 26 -66.98 59.27 44.12
N VAL A 27 -66.81 59.95 42.98
CA VAL A 27 -66.25 59.32 41.78
C VAL A 27 -64.73 59.20 41.84
N ALA A 28 -64.01 60.28 42.16
CA ALA A 28 -62.55 60.28 42.30
C ALA A 28 -62.04 59.22 43.30
N PRO A 29 -62.57 59.11 44.54
CA PRO A 29 -62.12 58.08 45.48
C PRO A 29 -62.60 56.67 45.15
N LEU A 30 -63.63 56.50 44.31
CA LEU A 30 -64.00 55.19 43.76
C LEU A 30 -63.01 54.76 42.68
N VAL A 31 -62.68 55.65 41.75
CA VAL A 31 -61.71 55.40 40.69
C VAL A 31 -60.32 55.09 41.26
N ASP A 32 -59.85 55.87 42.23
CA ASP A 32 -58.56 55.66 42.87
C ASP A 32 -58.47 54.29 43.58
N ARG A 33 -59.53 53.92 44.33
CA ARG A 33 -59.62 52.59 44.95
C ARG A 33 -59.67 51.46 43.92
N SER A 34 -60.42 51.65 42.83
CA SER A 34 -60.49 50.66 41.75
C SER A 34 -59.13 50.50 41.04
N ILE A 35 -58.40 51.58 40.80
CA ILE A 35 -57.05 51.54 40.21
C ILE A 35 -56.09 50.81 41.15
N HIS A 36 -56.10 51.13 42.44
CA HIS A 36 -55.24 50.45 43.41
C HIS A 36 -55.58 48.97 43.57
N GLN A 37 -56.87 48.61 43.59
CA GLN A 37 -57.30 47.22 43.66
C GLN A 37 -56.88 46.45 42.41
N VAL A 38 -57.13 47.01 41.22
CA VAL A 38 -56.72 46.40 39.94
C VAL A 38 -55.21 46.27 39.86
N SER A 39 -54.44 47.29 40.25
CA SER A 39 -52.97 47.24 40.27
C SER A 39 -52.44 46.14 41.18
N ASN A 40 -53.06 45.94 42.35
CA ASN A 40 -52.67 44.89 43.28
C ASN A 40 -53.02 43.49 42.73
N GLU A 41 -54.21 43.31 42.16
CA GLU A 41 -54.59 42.05 41.50
C GLU A 41 -53.68 41.73 40.31
N LEU A 42 -53.36 42.72 39.47
CA LEU A 42 -52.45 42.54 38.34
C LEU A 42 -51.04 42.20 38.80
N SER A 43 -50.54 42.88 39.84
CA SER A 43 -49.21 42.58 40.39
C SER A 43 -49.16 41.18 40.98
N GLU A 44 -50.23 40.72 41.63
CA GLU A 44 -50.30 39.36 42.19
C GLU A 44 -50.39 38.29 41.10
N VAL A 45 -51.19 38.53 40.05
CA VAL A 45 -51.27 37.63 38.90
C VAL A 45 -49.94 37.55 38.16
N ILE A 46 -49.24 38.68 37.96
CA ILE A 46 -47.91 38.70 37.36
C ILE A 46 -46.91 37.95 38.23
N ARG A 47 -46.97 38.11 39.55
CA ARG A 47 -46.10 37.40 40.50
C ARG A 47 -46.34 35.89 40.45
N GLN A 48 -47.59 35.45 40.48
CA GLN A 48 -47.95 34.04 40.34
C GLN A 48 -47.54 33.47 38.98
N ALA A 49 -47.75 34.21 37.90
CA ALA A 49 -47.33 33.80 36.56
C ALA A 49 -45.81 33.68 36.46
N GLY A 50 -45.07 34.63 37.03
CA GLY A 50 -43.60 34.60 37.10
C GLY A 50 -43.10 33.38 37.86
N GLU A 51 -43.63 33.12 39.06
CA GLU A 51 -43.28 31.92 39.83
C GLU A 51 -43.62 30.62 39.09
N GLN A 52 -44.73 30.59 38.34
CA GLN A 52 -45.13 29.42 37.57
C GLN A 52 -44.24 29.21 36.35
N VAL A 53 -43.80 30.29 35.70
CA VAL A 53 -42.81 30.24 34.61
C VAL A 53 -41.47 29.75 35.14
N ASP A 54 -40.99 30.26 36.27
CA ASP A 54 -39.72 29.82 36.88
C ASP A 54 -39.76 28.33 37.24
N ARG A 55 -40.87 27.85 37.82
CA ARG A 55 -41.08 26.42 38.09
C ARG A 55 -41.05 25.59 36.81
N ASN A 56 -41.71 26.06 35.75
CA ASN A 56 -41.71 25.35 34.46
C ASN A 56 -40.33 25.35 33.80
N ILE A 57 -39.56 26.43 33.92
CA ILE A 57 -38.18 26.50 33.42
C ILE A 57 -37.30 25.51 34.18
N ALA A 58 -37.43 25.42 35.50
CA ALA A 58 -36.68 24.45 36.30
C ALA A 58 -37.00 23.00 35.88
N LEU A 59 -38.28 22.67 35.72
CA LEU A 59 -38.71 21.35 35.24
C LEU A 59 -38.20 21.04 33.82
N LEU A 60 -38.27 22.01 32.90
CA LEU A 60 -37.73 21.87 31.55
C LEU A 60 -36.21 21.67 31.56
N SER A 61 -35.49 22.36 32.45
CA SER A 61 -34.05 22.21 32.58
C SER A 61 -33.66 20.81 33.05
N ASP A 62 -34.36 20.27 34.04
CA ASP A 62 -34.14 18.90 34.54
C ASP A 62 -34.47 17.86 33.47
N GLU A 63 -35.57 18.04 32.75
CA GLU A 63 -35.98 17.14 31.66
C GLU A 63 -34.96 17.17 30.50
N ILE A 64 -34.49 18.35 30.09
CA ILE A 64 -33.43 18.49 29.06
C ILE A 64 -32.14 17.80 29.52
N HIS A 65 -31.77 17.94 30.80
CA HIS A 65 -30.59 17.28 31.34
C HIS A 65 -30.74 15.74 31.31
N SER A 66 -31.89 15.24 31.74
CA SER A 66 -32.25 13.81 31.72
C SER A 66 -32.24 13.22 30.30
N GLN A 67 -32.84 13.92 29.32
CA GLN A 67 -32.82 13.51 27.92
C GLN A 67 -31.41 13.46 27.35
N ARG A 68 -30.54 14.41 27.74
CA ARG A 68 -29.14 14.44 27.28
C ARG A 68 -28.33 13.28 27.85
N SER A 69 -28.56 12.88 29.10
CA SER A 69 -27.94 11.67 29.66
C SER A 69 -28.42 10.41 28.97
N MET A 70 -29.74 10.26 28.75
CA MET A 70 -30.30 9.11 28.04
C MET A 70 -29.70 8.98 26.63
N THR A 71 -29.65 10.09 25.88
CA THR A 71 -29.05 10.10 24.53
C THR A 71 -27.56 9.74 24.54
N LYS A 72 -26.81 10.17 25.56
CA LYS A 72 -25.37 9.86 25.66
C LYS A 72 -25.15 8.37 25.94
N ASP A 73 -25.95 7.79 26.83
CA ASP A 73 -25.85 6.38 27.20
C ASP A 73 -26.28 5.49 26.03
N ASP A 74 -27.32 5.87 25.28
CA ASP A 74 -27.74 5.18 24.04
C ASP A 74 -26.61 5.19 22.99
N ILE A 75 -25.93 6.32 22.79
CA ILE A 75 -24.78 6.41 21.88
C ILE A 75 -23.64 5.51 22.35
N ARG A 76 -23.39 5.45 23.67
CA ARG A 76 -22.36 4.59 24.23
C ARG A 76 -22.67 3.11 24.00
N GLU A 77 -23.90 2.70 24.24
CA GLU A 77 -24.33 1.32 24.00
C GLU A 77 -24.23 0.94 22.52
N LEU A 78 -24.58 1.86 21.60
CA LEU A 78 -24.41 1.65 20.17
C LEU A 78 -22.94 1.47 19.78
N ILE A 79 -22.03 2.25 20.38
CA ILE A 79 -20.58 2.14 20.14
C ILE A 79 -20.07 0.82 20.69
N ASP A 80 -20.45 0.42 21.90
CA ASP A 80 -20.00 -0.82 22.52
C ASP A 80 -20.50 -2.04 21.71
N TYR A 81 -21.78 -2.02 21.29
CA TYR A 81 -22.34 -3.03 20.39
C TYR A 81 -21.60 -3.10 19.06
N SER A 82 -21.39 -1.95 18.41
CA SER A 82 -20.66 -1.88 17.13
C SER A 82 -19.23 -2.38 17.27
N THR A 83 -18.56 -2.05 18.38
CA THR A 83 -17.20 -2.48 18.69
C THR A 83 -17.14 -4.00 18.86
N ALA A 84 -18.08 -4.59 19.61
CA ALA A 84 -18.16 -6.03 19.78
C ALA A 84 -18.43 -6.75 18.44
N GLN A 85 -19.37 -6.24 17.64
CA GLN A 85 -19.72 -6.83 16.36
C GLN A 85 -18.57 -6.74 15.34
N ILE A 86 -17.87 -5.60 15.28
CA ILE A 86 -16.69 -5.42 14.42
C ILE A 86 -15.54 -6.30 14.89
N GLY A 87 -15.29 -6.37 16.21
CA GLY A 87 -14.27 -7.25 16.78
C GLY A 87 -14.48 -8.71 16.40
N ALA A 88 -15.69 -9.22 16.58
CA ALA A 88 -16.04 -10.59 16.21
C ALA A 88 -15.87 -10.84 14.69
N ALA A 89 -16.29 -9.90 13.85
CA ALA A 89 -16.15 -10.02 12.41
C ALA A 89 -14.67 -9.99 11.95
N ILE A 90 -13.83 -9.18 12.60
CA ILE A 90 -12.38 -9.13 12.33
C ILE A 90 -11.72 -10.44 12.73
N ASP A 91 -12.00 -10.95 13.93
CA ASP A 91 -11.42 -12.22 14.42
C ASP A 91 -11.75 -13.38 13.48
N GLN A 92 -13.00 -13.46 13.02
CA GLN A 92 -13.41 -14.49 12.06
C GLN A 92 -12.64 -14.38 10.73
N ARG A 93 -12.43 -13.16 10.22
CA ARG A 93 -11.64 -12.93 9.00
C ARG A 93 -10.17 -13.25 9.20
N ILE A 94 -9.58 -12.90 10.34
CA ILE A 94 -8.18 -13.21 10.66
C ILE A 94 -7.97 -14.72 10.71
N LEU A 95 -8.89 -15.47 11.34
CA LEU A 95 -8.82 -16.93 11.38
C LEU A 95 -8.89 -17.55 9.99
N ALA A 96 -9.81 -17.07 9.13
CA ALA A 96 -9.92 -17.52 7.75
C ALA A 96 -8.63 -17.23 6.95
N ILE A 97 -8.11 -16.02 7.04
CA ILE A 97 -6.86 -15.60 6.36
C ILE A 97 -5.68 -16.46 6.85
N LYS A 98 -5.57 -16.70 8.15
CA LYS A 98 -4.50 -17.52 8.72
C LYS A 98 -4.54 -18.95 8.18
N HIS A 99 -5.75 -19.54 8.11
CA HIS A 99 -5.94 -20.86 7.55
C HIS A 99 -5.54 -20.89 6.06
N GLU A 100 -6.09 -19.99 5.24
CA GLU A 100 -5.79 -19.90 3.81
C GLU A 100 -4.30 -19.67 3.53
N THR A 101 -3.67 -18.76 4.27
CA THR A 101 -2.24 -18.48 4.17
C THR A 101 -1.41 -19.71 4.53
N SER A 102 -1.80 -20.46 5.56
CA SER A 102 -1.08 -21.66 5.97
C SER A 102 -1.19 -22.76 4.92
N THR A 103 -2.37 -22.95 4.34
CA THR A 103 -2.59 -23.89 3.23
C THR A 103 -1.75 -23.51 2.01
N LEU A 104 -1.76 -22.24 1.62
CA LEU A 104 -1.00 -21.75 0.47
C LEU A 104 0.51 -21.89 0.68
N ILE A 105 1.01 -21.56 1.87
CA ILE A 105 2.42 -21.75 2.23
C ILE A 105 2.80 -23.22 2.12
N ASN A 106 1.97 -24.13 2.65
CA ASN A 106 2.27 -25.55 2.61
C ASN A 106 2.31 -26.08 1.17
N GLU A 107 1.33 -25.70 0.34
CA GLU A 107 1.31 -26.07 -1.08
C GLU A 107 2.55 -25.54 -1.83
N LYS A 108 2.97 -24.30 -1.59
CA LYS A 108 4.18 -23.74 -2.22
C LYS A 108 5.46 -24.39 -1.72
N VAL A 109 5.53 -24.75 -0.45
CA VAL A 109 6.66 -25.49 0.12
C VAL A 109 6.76 -26.88 -0.50
N ASP A 110 5.63 -27.58 -0.67
CA ASP A 110 5.62 -28.91 -1.28
C ASP A 110 5.98 -28.86 -2.77
N LEU A 111 5.46 -27.88 -3.53
CA LEU A 111 5.89 -27.64 -4.91
C LEU A 111 7.40 -27.35 -5.00
N LEU A 112 7.93 -26.51 -4.11
CA LEU A 112 9.37 -26.23 -4.05
C LEU A 112 10.19 -27.47 -3.73
N LYS A 113 9.74 -28.34 -2.83
CA LYS A 113 10.40 -29.62 -2.55
C LYS A 113 10.43 -30.50 -3.80
N CYS A 114 9.30 -30.66 -4.49
CA CYS A 114 9.25 -31.41 -5.74
C CYS A 114 10.17 -30.83 -6.82
N GLU A 115 10.16 -29.51 -7.03
CA GLU A 115 11.06 -28.85 -7.99
C GLU A 115 12.53 -29.02 -7.63
N LEU A 116 12.87 -28.96 -6.33
CA LEU A 116 14.25 -29.17 -5.86
C LEU A 116 14.69 -30.63 -6.04
N GLU A 117 13.83 -31.60 -5.77
CA GLU A 117 14.11 -33.02 -6.00
C GLU A 117 14.32 -33.29 -7.50
N ASP A 118 13.44 -32.79 -8.37
CA ASP A 118 13.57 -32.93 -9.82
C ASP A 118 14.84 -32.25 -10.33
N ALA A 119 15.17 -31.05 -9.83
CA ALA A 119 16.40 -30.35 -10.18
C ALA A 119 17.64 -31.13 -9.72
N ALA A 120 17.61 -31.73 -8.52
CA ALA A 120 18.71 -32.54 -8.00
C ALA A 120 18.91 -33.82 -8.83
N VAL A 121 17.83 -34.51 -9.21
CA VAL A 121 17.88 -35.71 -10.06
C VAL A 121 18.43 -35.35 -11.45
N ASN A 122 17.94 -34.28 -12.06
CA ASN A 122 18.40 -33.85 -13.38
C ASN A 122 19.86 -33.37 -13.35
N SER A 123 20.27 -32.69 -12.28
CA SER A 123 21.67 -32.31 -12.04
C SER A 123 22.58 -33.54 -11.96
N ARG A 124 22.19 -34.58 -11.21
CA ARG A 124 22.96 -35.84 -11.14
C ARG A 124 23.07 -36.52 -12.51
N LYS A 125 21.98 -36.59 -13.28
CA LYS A 125 21.99 -37.17 -14.64
C LYS A 125 22.97 -36.45 -15.56
N THR A 126 22.93 -35.12 -15.58
CA THR A 126 23.85 -34.32 -16.42
C THR A 126 25.30 -34.43 -15.95
N MET A 127 25.55 -34.51 -14.64
CA MET A 127 26.88 -34.76 -14.09
C MET A 127 27.43 -36.12 -14.54
N TYR A 128 26.65 -37.20 -14.39
CA TYR A 128 27.08 -38.53 -14.84
C TYR A 128 27.32 -38.60 -16.35
N ALA A 129 26.46 -38.00 -17.16
CA ALA A 129 26.65 -37.94 -18.61
C ALA A 129 27.95 -37.20 -18.99
N ASN A 130 28.22 -36.06 -18.35
CA ASN A 130 29.46 -35.31 -18.60
C ASN A 130 30.71 -36.10 -18.18
N VAL A 131 30.66 -36.79 -17.04
CA VAL A 131 31.78 -37.65 -16.57
C VAL A 131 31.99 -38.81 -17.55
N ALA A 132 30.92 -39.48 -17.99
CA ALA A 132 31.00 -40.56 -18.96
C ALA A 132 31.61 -40.10 -20.31
N ILE A 133 31.21 -38.94 -20.82
CA ILE A 133 31.79 -38.34 -22.03
C ILE A 133 33.28 -38.05 -21.83
N SER A 134 33.68 -37.51 -20.68
CA SER A 134 35.09 -37.21 -20.39
C SER A 134 35.94 -38.48 -20.33
N ILE A 135 35.45 -39.53 -19.68
CA ILE A 135 36.14 -40.82 -19.61
C ILE A 135 36.24 -41.43 -21.02
N GLY A 136 35.14 -41.43 -21.79
CA GLY A 136 35.13 -41.93 -23.16
C GLY A 136 36.11 -41.18 -24.08
N ALA A 137 36.17 -39.86 -23.98
CA ALA A 137 37.12 -39.04 -24.71
C ALA A 137 38.57 -39.33 -24.33
N ALA A 138 38.86 -39.51 -23.04
CA ALA A 138 40.20 -39.86 -22.57
C ALA A 138 40.66 -41.23 -23.11
N VAL A 139 39.76 -42.23 -23.09
CA VAL A 139 40.04 -43.57 -23.64
C VAL A 139 40.26 -43.50 -25.16
N LEU A 140 39.38 -42.81 -25.90
CA LEU A 140 39.54 -42.63 -27.34
C LEU A 140 40.85 -41.93 -27.70
N MET A 141 41.21 -40.87 -26.97
CA MET A 141 42.48 -40.17 -27.18
C MET A 141 43.70 -41.04 -26.87
N ALA A 142 43.63 -41.88 -25.83
CA ALA A 142 44.68 -42.85 -25.53
C ALA A 142 44.83 -43.88 -26.66
N LEU A 143 43.71 -44.38 -27.21
CA LEU A 143 43.71 -45.30 -28.35
C LEU A 143 44.26 -44.66 -29.63
N VAL A 144 43.86 -43.43 -29.94
CA VAL A 144 44.40 -42.66 -31.07
C VAL A 144 45.90 -42.40 -30.88
N GLY A 145 46.34 -42.06 -29.67
CA GLY A 145 47.76 -41.90 -29.36
C GLY A 145 48.57 -43.18 -29.57
N LEU A 146 48.04 -44.33 -29.18
CA LEU A 146 48.67 -45.63 -29.42
C LEU A 146 48.70 -46.02 -30.90
N ALA A 147 47.61 -45.77 -31.64
CA ALA A 147 47.53 -46.04 -33.07
C ALA A 147 48.46 -45.13 -33.89
N TYR A 148 48.51 -43.83 -33.57
CA TYR A 148 49.41 -42.86 -34.20
C TYR A 148 50.88 -43.21 -33.92
N LYS A 149 51.19 -43.63 -32.68
CA LYS A 149 52.52 -44.12 -32.29
C LYS A 149 52.96 -45.36 -33.09
N LYS A 150 52.02 -46.23 -33.48
CA LYS A 150 52.30 -47.43 -34.29
C LYS A 150 52.54 -47.12 -35.76
N ILE A 151 51.98 -46.04 -36.28
CA ILE A 151 52.01 -45.68 -37.71
C ILE A 151 53.09 -44.64 -38.05
N SER A 152 53.47 -43.77 -37.10
CA SER A 152 54.08 -42.49 -37.50
C SER A 152 55.57 -42.25 -37.22
N MET A 153 56.37 -43.07 -36.50
CA MET A 153 57.86 -43.03 -36.60
C MET A 153 58.61 -43.95 -35.62
N GLY A 154 59.69 -44.56 -36.11
CA GLY A 154 60.67 -45.37 -35.38
C GLY A 154 61.78 -44.57 -34.66
N GLU A 155 61.66 -43.26 -34.47
CA GLU A 155 62.59 -42.48 -33.63
C GLU A 155 61.79 -41.45 -32.81
N LEU A 156 61.92 -41.50 -31.47
CA LEU A 156 61.07 -40.75 -30.54
C LEU A 156 61.86 -39.69 -29.75
N ASN A 157 61.44 -38.43 -29.88
CA ASN A 157 61.65 -37.41 -28.87
C ASN A 157 60.40 -37.29 -27.98
N LEU A 158 60.52 -37.74 -26.72
CA LEU A 158 59.45 -37.78 -25.71
C LEU A 158 58.74 -36.43 -25.50
N LEU A 159 59.48 -35.33 -25.68
CA LEU A 159 59.00 -33.95 -25.54
C LEU A 159 57.93 -33.56 -26.57
N ASN A 160 58.03 -34.05 -27.81
CA ASN A 160 57.05 -33.72 -28.86
C ASN A 160 55.72 -34.44 -28.60
N VAL A 161 55.77 -35.68 -28.12
CA VAL A 161 54.57 -36.44 -27.74
C VAL A 161 53.83 -35.77 -26.58
N PHE A 162 54.58 -35.26 -25.59
CA PHE A 162 54.00 -34.55 -24.45
C PHE A 162 53.28 -33.26 -24.87
N ARG A 163 53.89 -32.44 -25.74
CA ARG A 163 53.30 -31.19 -26.22
C ARG A 163 52.04 -31.41 -27.05
N VAL A 164 52.05 -32.35 -27.99
CA VAL A 164 50.88 -32.64 -28.84
C VAL A 164 49.72 -33.15 -28.00
N THR A 165 49.99 -33.99 -26.99
CA THR A 165 48.96 -34.49 -26.07
C THR A 165 48.36 -33.36 -25.22
N LEU A 166 49.19 -32.45 -24.69
CA LEU A 166 48.72 -31.28 -23.95
C LEU A 166 47.91 -30.33 -24.82
N LEU A 167 48.36 -30.05 -26.05
CA LEU A 167 47.67 -29.15 -26.97
C LEU A 167 46.30 -29.71 -27.37
N SER A 168 46.20 -31.03 -27.60
CA SER A 168 44.94 -31.72 -27.89
C SER A 168 43.97 -31.64 -26.69
N CYS A 169 44.47 -31.85 -25.48
CA CYS A 169 43.66 -31.73 -24.25
C CYS A 169 43.16 -30.29 -24.02
N ALA A 170 44.04 -29.30 -24.21
CA ALA A 170 43.68 -27.88 -24.11
C ALA A 170 42.64 -27.48 -25.17
N THR A 171 42.80 -27.94 -26.41
CA THR A 171 41.85 -27.66 -27.49
C THR A 171 40.48 -28.30 -27.22
N PHE A 172 40.47 -29.55 -26.72
CA PHE A 172 39.24 -30.25 -26.39
C PHE A 172 38.47 -29.58 -25.24
N THR A 173 39.16 -29.23 -24.16
CA THR A 173 38.56 -28.52 -23.02
C THR A 173 38.08 -27.12 -23.40
N PHE A 174 38.79 -26.43 -24.30
CA PHE A 174 38.37 -25.14 -24.85
C PHE A 174 37.07 -25.25 -25.65
N VAL A 175 36.96 -26.22 -26.55
CA VAL A 175 35.75 -26.45 -27.37
C VAL A 175 34.55 -26.79 -26.48
N LEU A 176 34.72 -27.65 -25.47
CA LEU A 176 33.65 -27.99 -24.54
C LEU A 176 33.19 -26.80 -23.69
N SER A 177 34.14 -25.97 -23.22
CA SER A 177 33.82 -24.73 -22.50
C SER A 177 33.04 -23.76 -23.38
N MET A 178 33.45 -23.62 -24.65
CA MET A 178 32.76 -22.76 -25.62
C MET A 178 31.33 -23.23 -25.91
N LEU A 179 31.13 -24.54 -26.09
CA LEU A 179 29.80 -25.14 -26.29
C LEU A 179 28.89 -24.95 -25.07
N LYS A 180 29.41 -25.19 -23.85
CA LYS A 180 28.66 -24.95 -22.61
C LYS A 180 28.28 -23.49 -22.45
N PHE A 181 29.17 -22.57 -22.83
CA PHE A 181 28.88 -21.13 -22.83
C PHE A 181 27.73 -20.78 -23.79
N ILE A 182 27.76 -21.30 -25.02
CA ILE A 182 26.70 -21.11 -26.01
C ILE A 182 25.37 -21.71 -25.55
N GLN A 183 25.39 -22.91 -24.97
CA GLN A 183 24.18 -23.57 -24.47
C GLN A 183 23.56 -22.80 -23.30
N ARG A 184 24.40 -22.34 -22.35
CA ARG A 184 23.98 -21.47 -21.23
C ARG A 184 23.43 -20.13 -21.71
N TRP A 185 24.04 -19.56 -22.74
CA TRP A 185 23.54 -18.36 -23.39
C TRP A 185 22.16 -18.59 -24.01
N ARG A 186 21.97 -19.71 -24.69
CA ARG A 186 20.71 -20.07 -25.35
C ARG A 186 19.60 -20.40 -24.35
N SER A 187 19.90 -20.98 -23.19
CA SER A 187 18.91 -21.33 -22.16
C SER A 187 18.44 -20.18 -21.27
N MET A 188 19.06 -19.00 -21.32
CA MET A 188 18.58 -17.83 -20.58
C MET A 188 17.24 -17.30 -21.11
N LYS A 189 16.29 -17.04 -20.19
CA LYS A 189 14.97 -16.40 -20.47
C LYS A 189 15.16 -15.08 -21.23
N ARG A 190 14.24 -14.74 -22.14
CA ARG A 190 14.32 -13.56 -23.05
C ARG A 190 14.68 -12.24 -22.32
N VAL A 191 14.23 -12.07 -21.07
CA VAL A 191 14.50 -10.89 -20.23
C VAL A 191 15.99 -10.75 -19.85
N LYS A 192 16.68 -11.86 -19.50
CA LYS A 192 18.13 -11.85 -19.21
C LYS A 192 18.97 -11.68 -20.47
N LYS A 193 18.49 -12.20 -21.61
CA LYS A 193 19.09 -11.91 -22.93
C LYS A 193 19.00 -10.42 -23.25
N GLY A 194 17.85 -9.79 -23.00
CA GLY A 194 17.68 -8.34 -23.14
C GLY A 194 18.65 -7.52 -22.29
N MET A 195 18.79 -7.84 -21.00
CA MET A 195 19.79 -7.17 -20.13
C MET A 195 21.23 -7.44 -20.52
N ALA A 196 21.58 -8.66 -20.96
CA ALA A 196 22.93 -8.96 -21.44
C ALA A 196 23.24 -8.25 -22.76
N THR A 197 22.28 -8.17 -23.68
CA THR A 197 22.41 -7.40 -24.92
C THR A 197 22.50 -5.90 -24.65
N VAL A 198 21.76 -5.37 -23.67
CA VAL A 198 21.87 -3.98 -23.24
C VAL A 198 23.21 -3.73 -22.52
N ALA A 199 23.68 -4.62 -21.66
CA ALA A 199 24.99 -4.50 -20.99
C ALA A 199 26.16 -4.59 -21.99
N ILE A 200 26.07 -5.49 -22.98
CA ILE A 200 27.03 -5.59 -24.10
C ILE A 200 26.93 -4.37 -25.03
N GLY A 201 25.72 -3.84 -25.22
CA GLY A 201 25.47 -2.60 -25.95
C GLY A 201 26.04 -1.37 -25.24
N TYR A 202 26.00 -1.34 -23.90
CA TYR A 202 26.57 -0.29 -23.06
C TYR A 202 28.11 -0.37 -22.97
N LEU A 203 28.67 -1.59 -23.03
CA LEU A 203 30.11 -1.83 -23.18
C LEU A 203 30.66 -1.49 -24.57
N GLY A 204 29.81 -1.07 -25.52
CA GLY A 204 30.23 -0.56 -26.83
C GLY A 204 30.82 -1.60 -27.78
N ILE A 205 30.92 -2.88 -27.38
CA ILE A 205 31.52 -3.97 -28.18
C ILE A 205 30.70 -4.32 -29.42
N LEU A 206 29.40 -4.00 -29.44
CA LEU A 206 28.47 -4.35 -30.52
C LEU A 206 28.01 -3.16 -31.38
N ARG A 207 28.68 -2.01 -31.30
CA ARG A 207 28.55 -0.96 -32.32
C ARG A 207 29.65 -1.15 -33.36
N PRO A 208 29.34 -1.33 -34.65
CA PRO A 208 30.35 -1.57 -35.69
C PRO A 208 31.37 -0.43 -35.85
N ASN A 209 31.10 0.76 -35.29
CA ASN A 209 32.04 1.89 -35.23
C ASN A 209 32.48 2.26 -33.79
N GLY A 210 32.31 1.36 -32.81
CA GLY A 210 32.73 1.58 -31.43
C GLY A 210 34.23 1.32 -31.24
N ALA A 211 34.94 2.21 -30.54
CA ALA A 211 36.39 2.13 -30.30
C ALA A 211 36.81 0.81 -29.61
N THR A 212 35.97 0.24 -28.76
CA THR A 212 36.24 -1.04 -28.06
C THR A 212 36.12 -2.24 -28.98
N GLY A 213 35.17 -2.25 -29.92
CA GLY A 213 35.05 -3.31 -30.94
C GLY A 213 36.28 -3.36 -31.85
N LEU A 214 36.77 -2.19 -32.26
CA LEU A 214 38.01 -2.05 -33.04
C LEU A 214 39.25 -2.51 -32.25
N LEU A 215 39.32 -2.21 -30.96
CA LEU A 215 40.40 -2.67 -30.08
C LEU A 215 40.44 -4.20 -29.95
N VAL A 216 39.28 -4.83 -29.72
CA VAL A 216 39.18 -6.30 -29.63
C VAL A 216 39.55 -6.96 -30.97
N LEU A 217 39.07 -6.40 -32.08
CA LEU A 217 39.43 -6.88 -33.42
C LEU A 217 40.94 -6.75 -33.68
N SER A 218 41.54 -5.62 -33.29
CA SER A 218 42.98 -5.38 -33.38
C SER A 218 43.79 -6.37 -32.56
N VAL A 219 43.36 -6.69 -31.33
CA VAL A 219 44.02 -7.68 -30.47
C VAL A 219 43.88 -9.08 -31.06
N CYS A 220 42.71 -9.44 -31.59
CA CYS A 220 42.52 -10.73 -32.28
C CYS A 220 43.41 -10.86 -33.53
N LEU A 221 43.53 -9.81 -34.34
CA LEU A 221 44.41 -9.79 -35.50
C LEU A 221 45.88 -9.88 -35.10
N MET A 222 46.31 -9.15 -34.06
CA MET A 222 47.66 -9.27 -33.52
C MET A 222 47.94 -10.67 -32.97
N ALA A 223 46.99 -11.29 -32.27
CA ALA A 223 47.12 -12.64 -31.75
C ALA A 223 47.19 -13.68 -32.88
N GLY A 224 46.35 -13.55 -33.92
CA GLY A 224 46.40 -14.40 -35.11
C GLY A 224 47.70 -14.24 -35.90
N TRP A 225 48.21 -12.99 -36.01
CA TRP A 225 49.50 -12.70 -36.62
C TRP A 225 50.66 -13.30 -35.80
N ALA A 226 50.65 -13.11 -34.49
CA ALA A 226 51.65 -13.70 -33.59
C ALA A 226 51.62 -15.24 -33.65
N TRP A 227 50.44 -15.85 -33.72
CA TRP A 227 50.29 -17.30 -33.86
C TRP A 227 50.86 -17.82 -35.18
N LEU A 228 50.60 -17.13 -36.29
CA LEU A 228 51.18 -17.47 -37.59
C LEU A 228 52.70 -17.28 -37.63
N TYR A 229 53.22 -16.23 -36.98
CA TYR A 229 54.65 -15.95 -36.94
C TYR A 229 55.42 -16.93 -36.03
N LEU A 230 54.88 -17.23 -34.84
CA LEU A 230 55.42 -18.25 -33.94
C LEU A 230 55.30 -19.67 -34.49
N GLY A 231 54.22 -19.97 -35.24
CA GLY A 231 54.05 -21.26 -35.92
C GLY A 231 55.07 -21.49 -37.04
N LYS A 232 55.64 -20.42 -37.61
CA LYS A 232 56.66 -20.47 -38.67
C LYS A 232 58.10 -20.52 -38.14
N ILE A 233 58.32 -20.16 -36.88
CA ILE A 233 59.63 -20.22 -36.20
C ILE A 233 59.92 -21.62 -35.62
N TRP A 234 58.89 -22.46 -35.47
CA TRP A 234 58.98 -23.81 -34.88
C TRP A 234 58.81 -24.97 -35.87
N PHE A 235 58.81 -24.69 -37.18
CA PHE A 235 58.89 -25.70 -38.24
C PHE A 235 60.27 -25.69 -38.89
#